data_AF-A0A1Q9JV41-F1
#
_entry.id   AF-A0A1Q9JV41-F1
#
_cell.length_a   1.000
_cell.length_b   1.000
_cell.length_c   1.000
_cell.angle_alpha   90.00
_cell.angle_beta   90.00
_cell.angle_gamma   90.00
#
_symmetry.space_group_name_H-M   'P 1'
#
loop_
_entity.id
_entity.type
_entity.pdbx_description
1 polymer ?
#
loop_
_entity_poly.entity_id
_entity_poly.type
_entity_poly.pdbx_seq_one_letter_code
_entity_poly.pdbx_strand_id
1 'polypeptide(L)'
;MILYYAVTSYHVLCCMLHKLTRHWEEDAELFISDTHPECERLLKAVKEGGIFQNVNTFPDKGRMLPYKKEYGEKKNSEKLDILVNRLCEEIEKDFPFQKEDITEYNICGDQYSLGIWLIKHKIPYHFFEEGCGVYTRKHLLLENLQRLNPFQYDMAKKYQCMGDNPNISEKYLEFSSQTGDYDKTNCVDFSVKNILKGLEHKKLQMVLKTFKVPQNEMTKETSVLLLTQQFVNMGFLTVTQEKELYDSMLDYFALEGKLYIKPHPSDWQGLYEKWYPEATVFPRFMPSELLPYSVKEKFSSGITVSSTSIFGLEPFLEQIICLDSSLEDHYDNIHWYYAAGQMLKQEVCNHAQIVYEGECSELFHAMTGENSVEKERKIVVTNKKKSYPEADVVIYLNEDEKNQIPDWMFEGKGELWPVAVQIRDLETGWIARHYLYIYGRDQLLMKMLKRAEVRKQLKYSEKEIFVDIEEYKSKCIALQGMLEATNQRVEALLKENKKLKENLKK
;
A
#
# COMPACT_ATOMS: atom_id res chain seq x y z
N MET A 1 -27.89 -12.91 -23.33
CA MET A 1 -27.54 -11.60 -22.74
C MET A 1 -26.21 -11.71 -22.02
N ILE A 2 -25.48 -10.62 -21.89
CA ILE A 2 -24.19 -10.56 -21.20
C ILE A 2 -24.43 -10.08 -19.77
N LEU A 3 -23.84 -10.77 -18.78
CA LEU A 3 -23.92 -10.36 -17.39
C LEU A 3 -22.60 -9.79 -16.91
N TYR A 4 -22.66 -8.64 -16.27
CA TYR A 4 -21.54 -8.00 -15.59
C TYR A 4 -21.76 -8.00 -14.09
N TYR A 5 -20.70 -8.21 -13.32
CA TYR A 5 -20.71 -8.09 -11.87
C TYR A 5 -19.54 -7.25 -11.37
N ALA A 6 -19.87 -6.22 -10.59
CA ALA A 6 -18.93 -5.23 -10.10
C ALA A 6 -19.11 -4.98 -8.61
N VAL A 7 -17.99 -4.80 -7.91
CA VAL A 7 -17.94 -4.60 -6.45
C VAL A 7 -17.44 -3.19 -6.10
N THR A 8 -16.50 -2.66 -6.87
CA THR A 8 -15.89 -1.34 -6.65
C THR A 8 -16.29 -0.35 -7.77
N SER A 9 -16.06 0.95 -7.56
CA SER A 9 -16.22 1.95 -8.62
C SER A 9 -15.29 1.69 -9.82
N TYR A 10 -14.09 1.15 -9.57
CA TYR A 10 -13.17 0.69 -10.62
C TYR A 10 -13.78 -0.46 -11.43
N HIS A 11 -14.38 -1.46 -10.76
CA HIS A 11 -15.07 -2.56 -11.45
C HIS A 11 -16.21 -2.05 -12.33
N VAL A 12 -17.02 -1.12 -11.84
CA VAL A 12 -18.11 -0.52 -12.64
C VAL A 12 -17.54 0.22 -13.87
N LEU A 13 -16.43 0.93 -13.72
CA LEU A 13 -15.73 1.55 -14.84
C LEU A 13 -15.28 0.49 -15.86
N CYS A 14 -14.61 -0.58 -15.43
CA CYS A 14 -14.19 -1.67 -16.30
C CYS A 14 -15.38 -2.29 -17.07
N CYS A 15 -16.47 -2.62 -16.39
CA CYS A 15 -17.69 -3.15 -17.01
C CYS A 15 -18.25 -2.19 -18.07
N MET A 16 -18.34 -0.89 -17.76
CA MET A 16 -18.82 0.13 -18.70
C MET A 16 -17.92 0.21 -19.93
N LEU A 17 -16.60 0.24 -19.75
CA LEU A 17 -15.63 0.33 -20.84
C LEU A 17 -15.65 -0.91 -21.71
N HIS A 18 -15.75 -2.09 -21.12
CA HIS A 18 -15.87 -3.36 -21.84
C HIS A 18 -17.14 -3.39 -22.69
N LYS A 19 -18.29 -3.05 -22.09
CA LYS A 19 -19.57 -2.95 -22.80
C LYS A 19 -19.51 -1.93 -23.95
N LEU A 20 -18.92 -0.75 -23.72
CA LEU A 20 -18.82 0.31 -24.74
C LEU A 20 -17.91 -0.04 -25.93
N THR A 21 -16.93 -0.92 -25.73
CA THR A 21 -15.90 -1.25 -26.72
C THR A 21 -16.08 -2.59 -27.40
N ARG A 22 -16.64 -3.59 -26.72
CA ARG A 22 -16.80 -4.95 -27.26
C ARG A 22 -18.23 -5.33 -27.57
N HIS A 23 -19.15 -4.90 -26.73
CA HIS A 23 -20.53 -5.40 -26.76
C HIS A 23 -21.56 -4.30 -26.92
N TRP A 24 -21.22 -3.17 -27.56
CA TRP A 24 -22.03 -1.95 -27.54
C TRP A 24 -23.50 -2.19 -27.94
N GLU A 25 -23.75 -3.03 -28.94
CA GLU A 25 -25.08 -3.34 -29.47
C GLU A 25 -25.78 -4.53 -28.79
N GLU A 26 -25.09 -5.31 -27.96
CA GLU A 26 -25.65 -6.54 -27.37
C GLU A 26 -26.43 -6.28 -26.07
N ASP A 27 -27.40 -7.12 -25.74
CA ASP A 27 -28.11 -6.98 -24.47
C ASP A 27 -27.22 -7.34 -23.28
N ALA A 28 -27.08 -6.41 -22.34
CA ALA A 28 -26.23 -6.55 -21.18
C ALA A 28 -26.90 -6.05 -19.89
N GLU A 29 -26.66 -6.79 -18.81
CA GLU A 29 -27.11 -6.46 -17.46
C GLU A 29 -25.92 -6.28 -16.52
N LEU A 30 -25.94 -5.24 -15.69
CA LEU A 30 -24.91 -4.99 -14.67
C LEU A 30 -25.46 -5.19 -13.26
N PHE A 31 -24.81 -6.07 -12.51
CA PHE A 31 -24.98 -6.20 -11.07
C PHE A 31 -23.92 -5.41 -10.32
N ILE A 32 -24.36 -4.53 -9.43
CA ILE A 32 -23.49 -3.78 -8.52
C ILE A 32 -23.69 -4.33 -7.11
N SER A 33 -22.61 -4.76 -6.48
CA SER A 33 -22.61 -5.19 -5.08
C SER A 33 -23.10 -4.09 -4.14
N ASP A 34 -24.04 -4.40 -3.26
CA ASP A 34 -24.48 -3.50 -2.17
C ASP A 34 -23.43 -3.31 -1.05
N THR A 35 -22.29 -4.01 -1.13
CA THR A 35 -21.11 -3.69 -0.31
C THR A 35 -20.48 -2.37 -0.73
N HIS A 36 -20.72 -1.90 -1.96
CA HIS A 36 -20.25 -0.61 -2.44
C HIS A 36 -20.93 0.51 -1.62
N PRO A 37 -20.18 1.41 -0.95
CA PRO A 37 -20.78 2.38 -0.03
C PRO A 37 -21.76 3.37 -0.69
N GLU A 38 -21.61 3.61 -2.00
CA GLU A 38 -22.52 4.43 -2.82
C GLU A 38 -23.33 3.61 -3.84
N CYS A 39 -23.62 2.35 -3.54
CA CYS A 39 -24.34 1.46 -4.46
C CYS A 39 -25.61 2.11 -5.06
N GLU A 40 -26.47 2.72 -4.23
CA GLU A 40 -27.71 3.36 -4.71
C GLU A 40 -27.47 4.51 -5.69
N ARG A 41 -26.51 5.39 -5.37
CA ARG A 41 -26.15 6.53 -6.23
C ARG A 41 -25.57 6.04 -7.55
N LEU A 42 -24.65 5.07 -7.49
CA LEU A 42 -23.98 4.54 -8.66
C LEU A 42 -24.96 3.79 -9.56
N LEU A 43 -25.83 2.97 -8.98
CA LEU A 43 -26.90 2.28 -9.69
C LEU A 43 -27.80 3.26 -10.45
N LYS A 44 -28.25 4.35 -9.80
CA LYS A 44 -29.02 5.40 -10.46
C LYS A 44 -28.23 6.04 -11.61
N ALA A 45 -26.97 6.41 -11.38
CA ALA A 45 -26.14 7.08 -12.38
C ALA A 45 -25.82 6.19 -13.59
N VAL A 46 -25.64 4.88 -13.40
CA VAL A 46 -25.42 3.94 -14.51
C VAL A 46 -26.71 3.72 -15.29
N LYS A 47 -27.87 3.61 -14.62
CA LYS A 47 -29.19 3.54 -15.28
C LYS A 47 -29.45 4.76 -16.16
N GLU A 48 -29.22 5.96 -15.63
CA GLU A 48 -29.34 7.21 -16.38
C GLU A 48 -28.36 7.31 -17.55
N GLY A 49 -27.20 6.65 -17.44
CA GLY A 49 -26.21 6.58 -18.51
C GLY A 49 -26.63 5.74 -19.71
N GLY A 50 -27.55 4.78 -19.54
CA GLY A 50 -28.10 3.97 -20.64
C GLY A 50 -27.09 3.04 -21.33
N ILE A 51 -25.97 2.71 -20.68
CA ILE A 51 -24.96 1.80 -21.23
C ILE A 51 -25.42 0.33 -21.17
N PHE A 52 -26.21 -0.01 -20.15
CA PHE A 52 -26.76 -1.34 -19.92
C PHE A 52 -28.27 -1.27 -20.00
N GLN A 53 -28.87 -2.36 -20.49
CA GLN A 53 -30.32 -2.53 -20.59
C GLN A 53 -30.94 -2.57 -19.19
N ASN A 54 -30.30 -3.32 -18.30
CA ASN A 54 -30.69 -3.44 -16.89
C ASN A 54 -29.49 -3.20 -15.98
N VAL A 55 -29.76 -2.60 -14.82
CA VAL A 55 -28.76 -2.43 -13.75
C VAL A 55 -29.44 -2.75 -12.43
N ASN A 56 -28.88 -3.69 -11.69
CA ASN A 56 -29.48 -4.20 -10.47
C ASN A 56 -28.46 -4.30 -9.34
N THR A 57 -28.96 -4.36 -8.11
CA THR A 57 -28.12 -4.54 -6.93
C THR A 57 -27.91 -6.03 -6.68
N PHE A 58 -26.69 -6.42 -6.29
CA PHE A 58 -26.39 -7.77 -5.82
C PHE A 58 -26.22 -7.78 -4.28
N PRO A 59 -26.92 -8.67 -3.54
CA PRO A 59 -27.02 -8.62 -2.07
C PRO A 59 -25.81 -9.19 -1.30
N ASP A 60 -24.60 -8.68 -1.52
CA ASP A 60 -23.36 -9.14 -0.87
C ASP A 60 -23.16 -8.66 0.57
N LYS A 61 -23.82 -7.58 0.99
CA LYS A 61 -23.52 -6.87 2.22
C LYS A 61 -23.76 -7.75 3.42
N GLY A 62 -22.68 -8.01 4.16
CA GLY A 62 -22.71 -8.86 5.35
C GLY A 62 -22.88 -10.35 5.05
N ARG A 63 -23.03 -10.75 3.78
CA ARG A 63 -23.30 -12.15 3.36
C ARG A 63 -22.23 -13.11 3.86
N MET A 64 -20.96 -12.73 3.78
CA MET A 64 -19.84 -13.58 4.22
C MET A 64 -19.61 -13.58 5.74
N LEU A 65 -20.24 -12.67 6.52
CA LEU A 65 -19.96 -12.51 7.95
C LEU A 65 -20.31 -13.74 8.81
N PRO A 66 -21.47 -14.42 8.62
CA PRO A 66 -21.79 -15.62 9.39
C PRO A 66 -20.76 -16.73 9.16
N TYR A 67 -20.38 -16.95 7.90
CA TYR A 67 -19.40 -17.97 7.52
C TYR A 67 -18.00 -17.66 8.05
N LYS A 68 -17.59 -16.38 8.03
CA LYS A 68 -16.34 -15.92 8.65
C LYS A 68 -16.29 -16.26 10.14
N LYS A 69 -17.36 -15.95 10.89
CA LYS A 69 -17.44 -16.23 12.34
C LYS A 69 -17.35 -17.73 12.60
N GLU A 70 -18.16 -18.51 11.90
CA GLU A 70 -18.20 -19.97 12.06
C GLU A 70 -16.85 -20.61 11.69
N TYR A 71 -16.23 -20.20 10.58
CA TYR A 71 -14.91 -20.71 10.17
C TYR A 71 -13.81 -20.41 11.20
N GLY A 72 -13.87 -19.23 11.84
CA GLY A 72 -12.92 -18.80 12.85
C GLY A 72 -12.82 -19.72 14.07
N GLU A 73 -13.89 -20.44 14.43
CA GLU A 73 -13.90 -21.37 15.57
C GLU A 73 -13.00 -22.60 15.35
N LYS A 74 -12.91 -23.08 14.11
CA LYS A 74 -12.10 -24.26 13.76
C LYS A 74 -11.74 -24.24 12.27
N LYS A 75 -10.60 -23.63 11.95
CA LYS A 75 -10.09 -23.53 10.58
C LYS A 75 -9.62 -24.91 10.08
N ASN A 76 -10.34 -25.47 9.12
CA ASN A 76 -9.93 -26.69 8.41
C ASN A 76 -10.62 -26.79 7.04
N SER A 77 -10.01 -27.57 6.15
CA SER A 77 -10.42 -27.68 4.74
C SER A 77 -11.84 -28.21 4.53
N GLU A 78 -12.28 -29.18 5.34
CA GLU A 78 -13.63 -29.77 5.23
C GLU A 78 -14.71 -28.78 5.67
N LYS A 79 -14.48 -28.07 6.79
CA LYS A 79 -15.38 -27.01 7.24
C LYS A 79 -15.50 -25.89 6.21
N LEU A 80 -14.38 -25.51 5.57
CA LEU A 80 -14.39 -24.52 4.49
C LEU A 80 -15.33 -24.94 3.36
N ASP A 81 -15.30 -26.20 2.92
CA ASP A 81 -16.18 -26.68 1.85
C ASP A 81 -17.66 -26.64 2.22
N ILE A 82 -18.00 -27.06 3.44
CA ILE A 82 -19.37 -27.01 3.96
C ILE A 82 -19.88 -25.57 3.96
N LEU A 83 -19.07 -24.63 4.44
CA LEU A 83 -19.44 -23.22 4.51
C LEU A 83 -19.58 -22.59 3.13
N VAL A 84 -18.67 -22.90 2.19
CA VAL A 84 -18.76 -22.40 0.82
C VAL A 84 -19.98 -22.99 0.09
N ASN A 85 -20.32 -24.26 0.31
CA ASN A 85 -21.54 -24.87 -0.24
C ASN A 85 -22.80 -24.15 0.27
N ARG A 86 -22.90 -23.95 1.59
CA ARG A 86 -24.00 -23.18 2.20
C ARG A 86 -24.05 -21.74 1.70
N LEU A 87 -22.89 -21.10 1.47
CA LEU A 87 -22.83 -19.77 0.88
C LEU A 87 -23.43 -19.80 -0.54
N CYS A 88 -23.06 -20.78 -1.36
CA CYS A 88 -23.61 -20.91 -2.72
C CYS A 88 -25.13 -21.16 -2.71
N GLU A 89 -25.63 -22.01 -1.81
CA GLU A 89 -27.08 -22.26 -1.65
C GLU A 89 -27.86 -20.99 -1.30
N GLU A 90 -27.31 -20.11 -0.45
CA GLU A 90 -27.93 -18.81 -0.16
C GLU A 90 -27.88 -17.88 -1.36
N ILE A 91 -26.75 -17.82 -2.07
CA ILE A 91 -26.62 -16.99 -3.26
C ILE A 91 -27.69 -17.44 -4.29
N GLU A 92 -27.86 -18.75 -4.52
CA GLU A 92 -28.86 -19.33 -5.43
C GLU A 92 -30.28 -18.84 -5.20
N LYS A 93 -30.69 -18.62 -3.95
CA LYS A 93 -32.03 -18.13 -3.61
C LYS A 93 -32.26 -16.69 -4.08
N ASP A 94 -31.19 -15.91 -4.16
CA ASP A 94 -31.23 -14.49 -4.50
C ASP A 94 -30.88 -14.24 -5.97
N PHE A 95 -30.66 -15.26 -6.80
CA PHE A 95 -30.34 -15.09 -8.22
C PHE A 95 -31.53 -14.53 -8.99
N PRO A 96 -31.41 -13.34 -9.60
CA PRO A 96 -32.53 -12.70 -10.28
C PRO A 96 -32.58 -12.98 -11.79
N PHE A 97 -31.85 -13.99 -12.30
CA PHE A 97 -31.78 -14.28 -13.74
C PHE A 97 -31.95 -15.75 -14.09
N GLN A 98 -32.50 -16.02 -15.28
CA GLN A 98 -32.56 -17.35 -15.86
C GLN A 98 -31.18 -17.68 -16.43
N LYS A 99 -30.53 -18.72 -15.89
CA LYS A 99 -29.15 -19.08 -16.23
C LYS A 99 -29.00 -19.38 -17.72
N GLU A 100 -30.07 -19.88 -18.33
CA GLU A 100 -30.17 -20.30 -19.73
C GLU A 100 -30.08 -19.11 -20.71
N ASP A 101 -30.38 -17.90 -20.27
CA ASP A 101 -30.38 -16.69 -21.11
C ASP A 101 -29.02 -16.00 -21.15
N ILE A 102 -28.08 -16.38 -20.28
CA ILE A 102 -26.77 -15.74 -20.18
C ILE A 102 -25.77 -16.44 -21.07
N THR A 103 -25.19 -15.67 -21.99
CA THR A 103 -24.20 -16.14 -22.95
C THR A 103 -22.77 -15.88 -22.50
N GLU A 104 -22.57 -14.92 -21.59
CA GLU A 104 -21.26 -14.51 -21.11
C GLU A 104 -21.34 -13.91 -19.70
N TYR A 105 -20.42 -14.32 -18.82
CA TYR A 105 -20.25 -13.79 -17.47
C TYR A 105 -18.97 -12.96 -17.39
N ASN A 106 -19.08 -11.67 -17.06
CA ASN A 106 -17.98 -10.73 -16.87
C ASN A 106 -17.86 -10.37 -15.39
N ILE A 107 -16.84 -10.92 -14.71
CA ILE A 107 -16.74 -10.93 -13.26
C ILE A 107 -15.54 -10.12 -12.80
N CYS A 108 -15.81 -9.07 -12.04
CA CYS A 108 -14.78 -8.33 -11.32
C CYS A 108 -14.75 -8.81 -9.87
N GLY A 109 -13.69 -9.54 -9.50
CA GLY A 109 -13.50 -10.13 -8.19
C GLY A 109 -14.21 -11.46 -8.01
N ASP A 110 -13.58 -12.52 -8.51
CA ASP A 110 -14.10 -13.88 -8.44
C ASP A 110 -14.03 -14.52 -7.03
N GLN A 111 -13.38 -13.85 -6.08
CA GLN A 111 -13.38 -14.13 -4.65
C GLN A 111 -14.63 -13.61 -3.90
N TYR A 112 -15.53 -12.90 -4.59
CA TYR A 112 -16.82 -12.46 -4.06
C TYR A 112 -17.95 -13.42 -4.44
N SER A 113 -19.17 -13.16 -3.98
CA SER A 113 -20.26 -14.14 -3.98
C SER A 113 -20.63 -14.68 -5.35
N LEU A 114 -20.81 -13.84 -6.37
CA LEU A 114 -21.15 -14.37 -7.70
C LEU A 114 -19.98 -15.17 -8.30
N GLY A 115 -18.76 -14.72 -8.10
CA GLY A 115 -17.56 -15.41 -8.54
C GLY A 115 -17.40 -16.80 -7.93
N ILE A 116 -17.49 -16.91 -6.60
CA ILE A 116 -17.37 -18.21 -5.92
C ILE A 116 -18.49 -19.17 -6.34
N TRP A 117 -19.69 -18.63 -6.58
CA TRP A 117 -20.80 -19.42 -7.08
C TRP A 117 -20.53 -20.00 -8.48
N LEU A 118 -20.02 -19.19 -9.41
CA LEU A 118 -19.64 -19.65 -10.76
C LEU A 118 -18.54 -20.72 -10.69
N ILE A 119 -17.52 -20.48 -9.86
CA ILE A 119 -16.41 -21.43 -9.64
C ILE A 119 -16.95 -22.77 -9.11
N LYS A 120 -17.86 -22.75 -8.13
CA LYS A 120 -18.46 -23.96 -7.56
C LYS A 120 -19.29 -24.76 -8.54
N HIS A 121 -19.99 -24.08 -9.44
CA HIS A 121 -20.78 -24.70 -10.50
C HIS A 121 -20.00 -25.02 -11.76
N LYS A 122 -18.69 -24.69 -11.79
CA LYS A 122 -17.80 -24.85 -12.95
C LYS A 122 -18.33 -24.16 -14.21
N ILE A 123 -18.95 -23.00 -14.02
CA ILE A 123 -19.46 -22.18 -15.11
C ILE A 123 -18.30 -21.32 -15.64
N PRO A 124 -18.01 -21.35 -16.96
CA PRO A 124 -16.98 -20.50 -17.54
C PRO A 124 -17.30 -19.01 -17.40
N TYR A 125 -16.27 -18.18 -17.17
CA TYR A 125 -16.44 -16.74 -17.00
C TYR A 125 -15.21 -15.95 -17.47
N HIS A 126 -15.40 -14.65 -17.71
CA HIS A 126 -14.35 -13.68 -17.98
C HIS A 126 -13.99 -12.96 -16.68
N PHE A 127 -12.70 -12.82 -16.42
CA PHE A 127 -12.15 -12.21 -15.22
C PHE A 127 -11.59 -10.82 -15.52
N PHE A 128 -11.87 -9.85 -14.66
CA PHE A 128 -11.20 -8.54 -14.64
C PHE A 128 -10.28 -8.47 -13.43
N GLU A 129 -9.08 -7.91 -13.60
CA GLU A 129 -8.22 -7.64 -12.46
C GLU A 129 -8.86 -6.65 -11.47
N GLU A 130 -8.57 -6.81 -10.18
CA GLU A 130 -9.11 -5.98 -9.08
C GLU A 130 -8.71 -4.50 -9.17
N GLY A 131 -7.61 -4.21 -9.85
CA GLY A 131 -7.03 -2.90 -10.02
C GLY A 131 -5.85 -2.97 -10.99
N CYS A 132 -5.47 -1.83 -11.56
CA CYS A 132 -4.36 -1.74 -12.51
C CYS A 132 -3.08 -2.39 -11.93
N GLY A 133 -2.55 -3.42 -12.61
CA GLY A 133 -1.31 -4.08 -12.19
C GLY A 133 -1.44 -5.03 -10.99
N VAL A 134 -2.66 -5.29 -10.52
CA VAL A 134 -2.89 -6.11 -9.33
C VAL A 134 -2.69 -7.60 -9.61
N TYR A 135 -2.86 -8.06 -10.85
CA TYR A 135 -2.74 -9.49 -11.15
C TYR A 135 -1.39 -10.10 -10.74
N THR A 136 -0.26 -9.44 -11.06
CA THR A 136 1.07 -9.88 -10.59
C THR A 136 1.40 -9.45 -9.16
N ARG A 137 0.59 -8.57 -8.57
CA ARG A 137 0.76 -8.05 -7.19
C ARG A 137 -0.33 -8.51 -6.22
N LYS A 138 -1.09 -9.55 -6.56
CA LYS A 138 -2.24 -10.01 -5.76
C LYS A 138 -1.89 -10.46 -4.33
N HIS A 139 -0.62 -10.76 -4.06
CA HIS A 139 -0.13 -11.03 -2.71
C HIS A 139 -0.45 -9.86 -1.75
N LEU A 140 -0.38 -8.60 -2.22
CA LEU A 140 -0.73 -7.40 -1.44
C LEU A 140 -2.20 -7.43 -0.98
N LEU A 141 -3.11 -7.93 -1.81
CA LEU A 141 -4.52 -8.10 -1.43
C LEU A 141 -4.74 -9.34 -0.56
N LEU A 142 -4.04 -10.42 -0.85
CA LEU A 142 -4.17 -11.68 -0.11
C LEU A 142 -3.65 -11.56 1.33
N GLU A 143 -2.57 -10.81 1.57
CA GLU A 143 -2.05 -10.52 2.92
C GLU A 143 -3.09 -9.76 3.76
N ASN A 144 -3.73 -8.75 3.18
CA ASN A 144 -4.85 -8.03 3.80
C ASN A 144 -6.04 -8.95 4.09
N LEU A 145 -6.41 -9.83 3.15
CA LEU A 145 -7.45 -10.82 3.38
C LEU A 145 -7.06 -11.82 4.48
N GLN A 146 -5.80 -12.25 4.54
CA GLN A 146 -5.33 -13.16 5.58
C GLN A 146 -5.45 -12.54 6.98
N ARG A 147 -5.11 -11.25 7.11
CA ARG A 147 -5.24 -10.49 8.37
C ARG A 147 -6.71 -10.25 8.74
N LEU A 148 -7.52 -9.77 7.80
CA LEU A 148 -8.86 -9.26 8.09
C LEU A 148 -9.97 -10.30 7.93
N ASN A 149 -9.85 -11.21 6.96
CA ASN A 149 -10.88 -12.18 6.60
C ASN A 149 -10.30 -13.57 6.24
N PRO A 150 -9.81 -14.35 7.23
CA PRO A 150 -9.20 -15.65 6.99
C PRO A 150 -10.08 -16.65 6.23
N PHE A 151 -11.41 -16.55 6.37
CA PHE A 151 -12.35 -17.37 5.61
C PHE A 151 -12.26 -17.09 4.11
N GLN A 152 -12.31 -15.82 3.71
CA GLN A 152 -12.21 -15.44 2.31
C GLN A 152 -10.80 -15.68 1.76
N TYR A 153 -9.75 -15.51 2.57
CA TYR A 153 -8.38 -15.86 2.18
C TYR A 153 -8.23 -17.36 1.88
N ASP A 154 -8.64 -18.24 2.81
CA ASP A 154 -8.53 -19.68 2.60
C ASP A 154 -9.45 -20.17 1.47
N MET A 155 -10.62 -19.55 1.32
CA MET A 155 -11.51 -19.77 0.17
C MET A 155 -10.82 -19.39 -1.14
N ALA A 156 -10.30 -18.17 -1.26
CA ALA A 156 -9.63 -17.70 -2.47
C ALA A 156 -8.46 -18.62 -2.84
N LYS A 157 -7.67 -19.05 -1.85
CA LYS A 157 -6.55 -19.98 -2.06
C LYS A 157 -7.03 -21.36 -2.53
N LYS A 158 -8.04 -21.94 -1.87
CA LYS A 158 -8.54 -23.28 -2.19
C LYS A 158 -9.22 -23.34 -3.55
N TYR A 159 -10.00 -22.32 -3.87
CA TYR A 159 -10.80 -22.23 -5.09
C TYR A 159 -10.09 -21.49 -6.23
N GLN A 160 -8.81 -21.17 -6.06
CA GLN A 160 -7.98 -20.52 -7.08
C GLN A 160 -8.61 -19.22 -7.61
N CYS A 161 -9.18 -18.40 -6.73
CA CYS A 161 -9.69 -17.08 -7.09
C CYS A 161 -8.52 -16.13 -7.44
N MET A 162 -8.84 -14.85 -7.68
CA MET A 162 -7.89 -13.80 -8.09
C MET A 162 -7.24 -14.10 -9.45
N GLY A 163 -8.02 -14.65 -10.38
CA GLY A 163 -7.59 -14.88 -11.76
C GLY A 163 -6.78 -16.15 -12.01
N ASP A 164 -6.78 -17.11 -11.07
CA ASP A 164 -6.07 -18.39 -11.20
C ASP A 164 -6.99 -19.58 -11.53
N ASN A 165 -8.30 -19.39 -11.52
CA ASN A 165 -9.25 -20.49 -11.67
C ASN A 165 -9.22 -21.02 -13.12
N PRO A 166 -9.21 -22.34 -13.33
CA PRO A 166 -9.16 -22.93 -14.66
C PRO A 166 -10.42 -22.70 -15.50
N ASN A 167 -11.54 -22.30 -14.90
CA ASN A 167 -12.78 -22.01 -15.63
C ASN A 167 -12.79 -20.59 -16.25
N ILE A 168 -11.71 -19.82 -16.10
CA ILE A 168 -11.61 -18.49 -16.70
C ILE A 168 -11.33 -18.61 -18.20
N SER A 169 -12.27 -18.12 -19.02
CA SER A 169 -12.13 -18.11 -20.49
C SER A 169 -11.23 -16.99 -20.97
N GLU A 170 -11.34 -15.79 -20.40
CA GLU A 170 -10.49 -14.63 -20.68
C GLU A 170 -10.15 -13.84 -19.40
N LYS A 171 -8.94 -13.30 -19.33
CA LYS A 171 -8.45 -12.44 -18.24
C LYS A 171 -8.14 -11.05 -18.80
N TYR A 172 -8.92 -10.05 -18.39
CA TYR A 172 -8.73 -8.66 -18.75
C TYR A 172 -7.75 -7.98 -17.79
N LEU A 173 -6.53 -7.76 -18.29
CA LEU A 173 -5.40 -7.24 -17.51
C LEU A 173 -4.75 -6.07 -18.25
N GLU A 174 -4.27 -5.06 -17.55
CA GLU A 174 -3.41 -4.04 -18.18
C GLU A 174 -1.96 -4.52 -18.26
N PHE A 175 -1.51 -4.90 -19.47
CA PHE A 175 -0.21 -5.57 -19.64
C PHE A 175 0.97 -4.68 -19.25
N SER A 176 0.91 -3.38 -19.57
CA SER A 176 1.99 -2.44 -19.28
C SER A 176 2.23 -2.23 -17.78
N SER A 177 1.24 -2.54 -16.95
CA SER A 177 1.27 -2.27 -15.51
C SER A 177 1.62 -3.52 -14.69
N GLN A 178 1.70 -4.70 -15.32
CA GLN A 178 2.13 -5.93 -14.68
C GLN A 178 3.66 -5.95 -14.52
N THR A 179 4.14 -6.69 -13.53
CA THR A 179 5.57 -6.80 -13.19
C THR A 179 6.04 -8.25 -13.25
N GLY A 180 7.30 -8.43 -13.64
CA GLY A 180 7.92 -9.75 -13.76
C GLY A 180 7.30 -10.63 -14.84
N ASP A 181 7.74 -11.88 -14.88
CA ASP A 181 7.16 -12.90 -15.75
C ASP A 181 5.90 -13.49 -15.10
N TYR A 182 4.84 -13.64 -15.89
CA TYR A 182 3.59 -14.23 -15.45
C TYR A 182 2.91 -14.98 -16.59
N ASP A 183 1.99 -15.88 -16.24
CA ASP A 183 1.23 -16.63 -17.22
C ASP A 183 0.26 -15.72 -17.98
N LYS A 184 0.44 -15.62 -19.29
CA LYS A 184 -0.41 -14.84 -20.21
C LYS A 184 -1.46 -15.70 -20.91
N THR A 185 -1.63 -16.96 -20.51
CA THR A 185 -2.67 -17.83 -21.04
C THR A 185 -4.04 -17.20 -20.82
N ASN A 186 -4.81 -17.09 -21.90
CA ASN A 186 -6.13 -16.45 -21.93
C ASN A 186 -6.13 -14.98 -21.49
N CYS A 187 -4.98 -14.30 -21.45
CA CYS A 187 -4.91 -12.90 -21.06
C CYS A 187 -5.12 -11.98 -22.26
N VAL A 188 -5.85 -10.88 -22.02
CA VAL A 188 -6.19 -9.88 -23.01
C VAL A 188 -5.86 -8.50 -22.45
N ASP A 189 -5.14 -7.70 -23.23
CA ASP A 189 -4.74 -6.36 -22.81
C ASP A 189 -5.98 -5.46 -22.69
N PHE A 190 -6.29 -5.06 -21.46
CA PHE A 190 -7.41 -4.22 -21.09
C PHE A 190 -6.89 -3.00 -20.33
N SER A 191 -6.24 -2.10 -21.06
CA SER A 191 -5.72 -0.85 -20.50
C SER A 191 -6.83 0.21 -20.41
N VAL A 192 -7.32 0.47 -19.20
CA VAL A 192 -8.37 1.47 -18.92
C VAL A 192 -7.97 2.85 -19.48
N LYS A 193 -6.73 3.28 -19.26
CA LYS A 193 -6.20 4.56 -19.76
C LYS A 193 -6.21 4.64 -21.29
N ASN A 194 -5.84 3.57 -21.99
CA ASN A 194 -5.84 3.55 -23.46
C ASN A 194 -7.26 3.50 -24.03
N ILE A 195 -8.16 2.73 -23.41
CA ILE A 195 -9.57 2.67 -23.80
C ILE A 195 -10.24 4.04 -23.64
N LEU A 196 -10.05 4.70 -22.49
CA LEU A 196 -10.58 6.04 -22.23
C LEU A 196 -10.05 7.08 -23.22
N LYS A 197 -8.76 7.00 -23.59
CA LYS A 197 -8.15 7.90 -24.59
C LYS A 197 -8.70 7.67 -26.00
N GLY A 198 -9.00 6.42 -26.36
CA GLY A 198 -9.52 6.03 -27.67
C GLY A 198 -11.03 6.12 -27.83
N LEU A 199 -11.77 6.35 -26.74
CA LEU A 199 -13.24 6.40 -26.74
C LEU A 199 -13.77 7.61 -27.52
N GLU A 200 -14.81 7.37 -28.32
CA GLU A 200 -15.57 8.44 -28.97
C GLU A 200 -16.10 9.44 -27.93
N HIS A 201 -16.11 10.72 -28.28
CA HIS A 201 -16.48 11.80 -27.36
C HIS A 201 -17.83 11.55 -26.67
N LYS A 202 -18.85 11.09 -27.41
CA LYS A 202 -20.19 10.79 -26.85
C LYS A 202 -20.12 9.70 -25.78
N LYS A 203 -19.40 8.60 -26.04
CA LYS A 203 -19.25 7.48 -25.11
C LYS A 203 -18.41 7.89 -23.88
N LEU A 204 -17.34 8.64 -24.09
CA LEU A 204 -16.55 9.21 -22.99
C LEU A 204 -17.41 10.10 -22.09
N GLN A 205 -18.24 10.98 -22.66
CA GLN A 205 -19.14 11.84 -21.88
C GLN A 205 -20.17 11.04 -21.06
N MET A 206 -20.62 9.87 -21.53
CA MET A 206 -21.47 8.98 -20.74
C MET A 206 -20.73 8.52 -19.48
N VAL A 207 -19.48 8.05 -19.63
CA VAL A 207 -18.63 7.60 -18.50
C VAL A 207 -18.39 8.74 -17.52
N LEU A 208 -17.94 9.91 -17.99
CA LEU A 208 -17.63 11.06 -17.13
C LEU A 208 -18.86 11.55 -16.34
N LYS A 209 -20.05 11.54 -16.95
CA LYS A 209 -21.30 11.92 -16.29
C LYS A 209 -21.71 10.91 -15.21
N THR A 210 -21.60 9.61 -15.47
CA THR A 210 -21.93 8.56 -14.48
C THR A 210 -21.13 8.73 -13.19
N PHE A 211 -19.83 9.04 -13.30
CA PHE A 211 -18.95 9.24 -12.15
C PHE A 211 -18.89 10.69 -11.63
N LYS A 212 -19.67 11.61 -12.22
CA LYS A 212 -19.69 13.04 -11.87
C LYS A 212 -18.28 13.64 -11.82
N VAL A 213 -17.47 13.35 -12.83
CA VAL A 213 -16.09 13.83 -12.91
C VAL A 213 -16.09 15.36 -12.95
N PRO A 214 -15.52 16.04 -11.93
CA PRO A 214 -15.55 17.50 -11.87
C PRO A 214 -14.61 18.07 -12.93
N GLN A 215 -14.92 19.25 -13.46
CA GLN A 215 -14.00 19.99 -14.33
C GLN A 215 -13.29 21.03 -13.48
N ASN A 216 -12.04 20.75 -13.13
CA ASN A 216 -11.20 21.64 -12.35
C ASN A 216 -10.20 22.36 -13.27
N GLU A 217 -10.10 23.66 -13.10
CA GLU A 217 -9.02 24.43 -13.72
C GLU A 217 -7.75 24.23 -12.88
N MET A 218 -6.78 23.54 -13.46
CA MET A 218 -5.41 23.54 -12.97
C MET A 218 -4.66 24.71 -13.61
N THR A 219 -4.06 25.55 -12.77
CA THR A 219 -3.04 26.50 -13.17
C THR A 219 -1.77 25.73 -13.54
N LYS A 220 -0.85 26.33 -14.32
CA LYS A 220 0.48 25.76 -14.64
C LYS A 220 1.44 25.73 -13.45
N GLU A 221 0.92 25.77 -12.23
CA GLU A 221 1.70 25.74 -11.00
C GLU A 221 2.09 24.31 -10.67
N THR A 222 3.18 24.14 -9.92
CA THR A 222 3.57 22.85 -9.35
C THR A 222 2.38 22.25 -8.61
N SER A 223 2.08 20.98 -8.88
CA SER A 223 0.91 20.32 -8.32
C SER A 223 1.23 18.91 -7.82
N VAL A 224 0.71 18.60 -6.63
CA VAL A 224 0.97 17.34 -5.94
C VAL A 224 -0.35 16.61 -5.76
N LEU A 225 -0.43 15.36 -6.21
CA LEU A 225 -1.57 14.48 -5.98
C LEU A 225 -1.26 13.50 -4.85
N LEU A 226 -2.01 13.57 -3.75
CA LEU A 226 -2.01 12.58 -2.69
C LEU A 226 -3.15 11.57 -2.90
N LEU A 227 -2.81 10.30 -3.09
CA LEU A 227 -3.77 9.19 -3.09
C LEU A 227 -3.78 8.53 -1.72
N THR A 228 -4.92 8.64 -1.04
CA THR A 228 -5.06 8.13 0.32
C THR A 228 -5.56 6.68 0.33
N GLN A 229 -5.48 6.05 1.49
CA GLN A 229 -5.99 4.72 1.81
C GLN A 229 -6.95 4.79 2.99
N GLN A 230 -7.49 3.64 3.39
CA GLN A 230 -8.52 3.50 4.42
C GLN A 230 -7.95 2.92 5.73
N PHE A 231 -6.82 3.42 6.23
CA PHE A 231 -6.10 2.78 7.34
C PHE A 231 -6.93 2.73 8.62
N VAL A 232 -7.68 3.79 8.91
CA VAL A 232 -8.56 3.84 10.09
C VAL A 232 -9.71 2.84 9.99
N ASN A 233 -10.34 2.72 8.83
CA ASN A 233 -11.33 1.67 8.57
C ASN A 233 -10.74 0.27 8.75
N MET A 234 -9.48 0.14 8.34
CA MET A 234 -8.57 -0.99 8.52
C MET A 234 -8.51 -1.50 9.96
N GLY A 235 -8.59 -0.56 10.90
CA GLY A 235 -8.12 -0.72 12.28
C GLY A 235 -6.59 -0.71 12.38
N PHE A 236 -5.88 -0.20 11.36
CA PHE A 236 -4.41 -0.20 11.34
C PHE A 236 -3.86 1.05 12.02
N LEU A 237 -4.50 2.20 11.82
CA LEU A 237 -4.15 3.48 12.43
C LEU A 237 -5.36 4.11 13.11
N THR A 238 -5.12 4.97 14.09
CA THR A 238 -6.14 5.93 14.55
C THR A 238 -6.20 7.13 13.59
N VAL A 239 -7.27 7.93 13.70
CA VAL A 239 -7.46 9.17 12.92
C VAL A 239 -6.26 10.12 13.05
N THR A 240 -5.70 10.26 14.27
CA THR A 240 -4.54 11.11 14.51
C THR A 240 -3.29 10.57 13.82
N GLN A 241 -3.04 9.27 13.95
CA GLN A 241 -1.86 8.64 13.35
C GLN A 241 -1.93 8.65 11.81
N GLU A 242 -3.11 8.48 11.21
CA GLU A 242 -3.27 8.61 9.77
C GLU A 242 -2.98 10.06 9.29
N LYS A 243 -3.42 11.08 10.05
CA LYS A 243 -3.04 12.46 9.76
C LYS A 243 -1.53 12.64 9.83
N GLU A 244 -0.88 12.17 10.89
CA GLU A 244 0.57 12.28 11.08
C GLU A 244 1.36 11.59 9.96
N LEU A 245 0.88 10.43 9.51
CA LEU A 245 1.42 9.72 8.35
C LEU A 245 1.32 10.58 7.08
N TYR A 246 0.14 11.11 6.75
CA TYR A 246 0.00 11.95 5.55
C TYR A 246 0.74 13.28 5.64
N ASP A 247 0.78 13.91 6.81
CA ASP A 247 1.60 15.11 7.04
C ASP A 247 3.07 14.81 6.75
N SER A 248 3.59 13.71 7.28
CA SER A 248 4.98 13.29 7.05
C SER A 248 5.23 12.97 5.59
N MET A 249 4.31 12.26 4.92
CA MET A 249 4.40 12.00 3.49
C MET A 249 4.50 13.30 2.68
N LEU A 250 3.66 14.28 2.99
CA LEU A 250 3.69 15.57 2.33
C LEU A 250 4.98 16.34 2.64
N ASP A 251 5.41 16.37 3.90
CA ASP A 251 6.62 17.10 4.30
C ASP A 251 7.90 16.57 3.67
N TYR A 252 8.00 15.26 3.46
CA TYR A 252 9.19 14.65 2.89
C TYR A 252 9.19 14.57 1.38
N PHE A 253 8.01 14.38 0.78
CA PHE A 253 7.91 13.98 -0.62
C PHE A 253 7.11 14.94 -1.50
N ALA A 254 6.32 15.86 -0.93
CA ALA A 254 5.61 16.85 -1.73
C ALA A 254 6.55 17.95 -2.21
N LEU A 255 6.41 18.30 -3.49
CA LEU A 255 6.96 19.53 -4.03
C LEU A 255 6.15 20.72 -3.52
N GLU A 256 6.80 21.87 -3.35
CA GLU A 256 6.09 23.12 -3.02
C GLU A 256 5.13 23.48 -4.16
N GLY A 257 3.83 23.59 -3.84
CA GLY A 257 2.80 23.82 -4.84
C GLY A 257 1.39 23.54 -4.33
N LYS A 258 0.45 23.41 -5.26
CA LYS A 258 -0.96 23.13 -4.94
C LYS A 258 -1.18 21.66 -4.65
N LEU A 259 -1.80 21.38 -3.50
CA LEU A 259 -2.14 20.03 -3.08
C LEU A 259 -3.51 19.61 -3.61
N TYR A 260 -3.54 18.43 -4.21
CA TYR A 260 -4.73 17.72 -4.63
C TYR A 260 -4.82 16.40 -3.86
N ILE A 261 -5.99 16.07 -3.35
CA ILE A 261 -6.19 14.85 -2.57
C ILE A 261 -7.29 14.03 -3.22
N LYS A 262 -7.01 12.76 -3.46
CA LYS A 262 -8.02 11.80 -3.90
C LYS A 262 -8.23 10.74 -2.82
N PRO A 263 -9.33 10.86 -2.05
CA PRO A 263 -9.63 9.89 -0.99
C PRO A 263 -9.91 8.48 -1.52
N HIS A 264 -9.52 7.47 -0.76
CA HIS A 264 -9.91 6.08 -1.02
C HIS A 264 -11.44 5.91 -0.94
N PRO A 265 -12.09 5.16 -1.86
CA PRO A 265 -13.55 4.99 -1.91
C PRO A 265 -14.19 4.59 -0.58
N SER A 266 -13.51 3.70 0.15
CA SER A 266 -13.99 3.18 1.41
C SER A 266 -13.70 4.08 2.61
N ASP A 267 -12.73 5.01 2.55
CA ASP A 267 -12.36 5.84 3.70
C ASP A 267 -13.49 6.79 4.09
N TRP A 268 -14.11 6.57 5.25
CA TRP A 268 -15.32 7.27 5.69
C TRP A 268 -15.06 8.51 6.52
N GLN A 269 -13.81 8.81 6.85
CA GLN A 269 -13.48 9.90 7.78
C GLN A 269 -13.86 11.28 7.22
N GLY A 270 -13.56 11.53 5.94
CA GLY A 270 -13.93 12.78 5.27
C GLY A 270 -13.27 14.03 5.87
N LEU A 271 -12.11 13.90 6.52
CA LEU A 271 -11.45 14.98 7.25
C LEU A 271 -10.42 15.77 6.43
N TYR A 272 -10.13 15.36 5.20
CA TYR A 272 -9.06 15.94 4.39
C TYR A 272 -9.21 17.44 4.12
N GLU A 273 -10.43 17.93 3.88
CA GLU A 273 -10.68 19.38 3.71
C GLU A 273 -10.40 20.17 5.00
N LYS A 274 -10.59 19.53 6.17
CA LYS A 274 -10.29 20.13 7.48
C LYS A 274 -8.79 20.08 7.77
N TRP A 275 -8.12 18.96 7.45
CA TRP A 275 -6.68 18.81 7.64
C TRP A 275 -5.88 19.71 6.71
N TYR A 276 -6.35 19.88 5.47
CA TYR A 276 -5.67 20.64 4.43
C TYR A 276 -6.64 21.63 3.76
N PRO A 277 -6.98 22.76 4.41
CA PRO A 277 -7.98 23.71 3.91
C PRO A 277 -7.68 24.32 2.53
N GLU A 278 -6.41 24.37 2.14
CA GLU A 278 -5.97 24.88 0.83
C GLU A 278 -5.96 23.81 -0.27
N ALA A 279 -6.18 22.53 0.09
CA ALA A 279 -6.15 21.43 -0.87
C ALA A 279 -7.44 21.34 -1.68
N THR A 280 -7.32 20.88 -2.92
CA THR A 280 -8.49 20.46 -3.72
C THR A 280 -8.75 18.97 -3.49
N VAL A 281 -9.86 18.66 -2.83
CA VAL A 281 -10.25 17.26 -2.54
C VAL A 281 -11.20 16.75 -3.62
N PHE A 282 -10.79 15.70 -4.34
CA PHE A 282 -11.60 15.09 -5.38
C PHE A 282 -12.71 14.20 -4.80
N PRO A 283 -13.81 13.97 -5.56
CA PRO A 283 -14.86 13.06 -5.13
C PRO A 283 -14.32 11.65 -4.83
N ARG A 284 -14.60 11.17 -3.61
CA ARG A 284 -14.13 9.89 -3.08
C ARG A 284 -14.43 8.69 -4.00
N PHE A 285 -15.64 8.64 -4.57
CA PHE A 285 -16.12 7.52 -5.38
C PHE A 285 -15.90 7.68 -6.88
N MET A 286 -15.24 8.74 -7.32
CA MET A 286 -14.72 8.81 -8.68
C MET A 286 -13.53 7.84 -8.79
N PRO A 287 -13.48 6.91 -9.76
CA PRO A 287 -12.27 6.12 -10.03
C PRO A 287 -11.07 7.03 -10.29
N SER A 288 -9.89 6.65 -9.78
CA SER A 288 -8.66 7.43 -9.95
C SER A 288 -8.31 7.60 -11.43
N GLU A 289 -8.60 6.61 -12.26
CA GLU A 289 -8.36 6.59 -13.71
C GLU A 289 -9.09 7.72 -14.47
N LEU A 290 -10.08 8.36 -13.83
CA LEU A 290 -10.81 9.49 -14.40
C LEU A 290 -10.24 10.86 -13.99
N LEU A 291 -9.25 10.91 -13.09
CA LEU A 291 -8.55 12.14 -12.71
C LEU A 291 -8.01 12.94 -13.92
N PRO A 292 -7.45 12.32 -14.98
CA PRO A 292 -6.98 13.03 -16.16
C PRO A 292 -8.06 13.78 -16.94
N TYR A 293 -9.33 13.46 -16.71
CA TYR A 293 -10.47 14.15 -17.31
C TYR A 293 -11.05 15.21 -16.38
N SER A 294 -10.54 15.29 -15.15
CA SER A 294 -10.88 16.33 -14.19
C SER A 294 -9.95 17.53 -14.26
N VAL A 295 -8.70 17.31 -14.67
CA VAL A 295 -7.67 18.33 -14.78
C VAL A 295 -7.01 18.27 -16.16
N LYS A 296 -6.61 19.42 -16.70
CA LYS A 296 -6.07 19.52 -18.08
C LYS A 296 -4.56 19.26 -18.18
N GLU A 297 -3.84 19.40 -17.07
CA GLU A 297 -2.38 19.32 -16.99
C GLU A 297 -1.95 18.10 -16.17
N LYS A 298 -0.69 17.68 -16.33
CA LYS A 298 -0.11 16.61 -15.50
C LYS A 298 0.16 17.12 -14.08
N PHE A 299 0.15 16.22 -13.11
CA PHE A 299 0.67 16.53 -11.77
C PHE A 299 2.18 16.43 -11.76
N SER A 300 2.84 17.36 -11.07
CA SER A 300 4.29 17.35 -10.88
C SER A 300 4.74 16.15 -10.05
N SER A 301 3.92 15.70 -9.10
CA SER A 301 4.17 14.45 -8.38
C SER A 301 2.89 13.77 -7.92
N GLY A 302 2.86 12.44 -7.97
CA GLY A 302 1.86 11.60 -7.29
C GLY A 302 2.49 10.91 -6.09
N ILE A 303 1.83 10.98 -4.94
CA ILE A 303 2.31 10.43 -3.67
C ILE A 303 1.25 9.46 -3.13
N THR A 304 1.69 8.27 -2.73
CA THR A 304 0.85 7.32 -2.01
C THR A 304 1.70 6.43 -1.10
N VAL A 305 1.08 5.90 -0.06
CA VAL A 305 1.71 4.85 0.76
C VAL A 305 1.84 3.59 -0.07
N SER A 306 0.75 2.99 -0.53
CA SER A 306 0.80 1.75 -1.33
C SER A 306 -0.39 1.57 -2.30
N SER A 307 -0.99 2.68 -2.77
CA SER A 307 -2.16 2.60 -3.66
C SER A 307 -1.77 2.16 -5.06
N THR A 308 -2.31 1.03 -5.53
CA THR A 308 -2.04 0.53 -6.89
C THR A 308 -2.60 1.41 -8.00
N SER A 309 -3.61 2.24 -7.70
CA SER A 309 -4.19 3.16 -8.68
C SER A 309 -3.18 4.19 -9.23
N ILE A 310 -2.07 4.42 -8.52
CA ILE A 310 -1.02 5.34 -8.97
C ILE A 310 -0.36 4.87 -10.27
N PHE A 311 -0.28 3.55 -10.52
CA PHE A 311 0.34 3.00 -11.74
C PHE A 311 -0.51 3.27 -12.99
N GLY A 312 -1.83 3.29 -12.85
CA GLY A 312 -2.74 3.69 -13.94
C GLY A 312 -2.61 5.17 -14.31
N LEU A 313 -2.08 5.99 -13.40
CA LEU A 313 -1.90 7.43 -13.56
C LEU A 313 -0.52 7.83 -14.07
N GLU A 314 0.41 6.90 -14.25
CA GLU A 314 1.79 7.18 -14.67
C GLU A 314 1.90 8.16 -15.85
N PRO A 315 1.11 8.06 -16.94
CA PRO A 315 1.20 9.03 -18.04
C PRO A 315 0.85 10.47 -17.66
N PHE A 316 0.21 10.68 -16.51
CA PHE A 316 -0.31 11.95 -16.00
C PHE A 316 0.45 12.48 -14.80
N LEU A 317 1.54 11.81 -14.41
CA LEU A 317 2.42 12.17 -13.31
C LEU A 317 3.83 12.39 -13.86
N GLU A 318 4.52 13.44 -13.44
CA GLU A 318 5.95 13.63 -13.78
C GLU A 318 6.86 12.79 -12.87
N GLN A 319 6.50 12.69 -11.59
CA GLN A 319 7.17 11.86 -10.60
C GLN A 319 6.16 11.01 -9.82
N ILE A 320 6.53 9.77 -9.50
CA ILE A 320 5.74 8.87 -8.66
C ILE A 320 6.54 8.56 -7.40
N ILE A 321 5.88 8.69 -6.26
CA ILE A 321 6.37 8.27 -4.96
C ILE A 321 5.33 7.30 -4.40
N CYS A 322 5.61 6.01 -4.56
CA CYS A 322 4.82 4.91 -4.02
C CYS A 322 5.72 4.16 -3.06
N LEU A 323 5.34 4.10 -1.79
CA LEU A 323 6.04 3.32 -0.79
C LEU A 323 5.43 1.92 -0.72
N ASP A 324 5.42 1.31 0.46
CA ASP A 324 4.83 0.00 0.70
C ASP A 324 4.00 -0.01 1.99
N SER A 325 3.25 -1.10 2.21
CA SER A 325 2.37 -1.26 3.38
C SER A 325 3.12 -1.42 4.69
N SER A 326 4.43 -1.69 4.68
CA SER A 326 5.20 -1.76 5.94
C SER A 326 5.28 -0.40 6.64
N LEU A 327 5.09 0.69 5.90
CA LEU A 327 4.99 2.03 6.50
C LEU A 327 3.82 2.15 7.49
N GLU A 328 2.75 1.36 7.34
CA GLU A 328 1.62 1.36 8.27
C GLU A 328 2.07 1.08 9.71
N ASP A 329 3.01 0.15 9.88
CA ASP A 329 3.51 -0.29 11.18
C ASP A 329 4.72 0.54 11.67
N HIS A 330 5.31 1.38 10.79
CA HIS A 330 6.58 2.07 11.02
C HIS A 330 6.57 3.57 10.66
N TYR A 331 5.41 4.20 10.48
CA TYR A 331 5.34 5.58 10.00
C TYR A 331 6.06 6.58 10.93
N ASP A 332 6.09 6.32 12.24
CA ASP A 332 6.80 7.12 13.23
C ASP A 332 8.32 7.17 12.97
N ASN A 333 8.85 6.14 12.30
CA ASN A 333 10.28 6.00 12.01
C ASN A 333 10.72 6.90 10.85
N ILE A 334 9.80 7.50 10.09
CA ILE A 334 10.10 8.26 8.86
C ILE A 334 11.15 9.35 9.06
N HIS A 335 11.15 9.97 10.24
CA HIS A 335 12.11 10.99 10.65
C HIS A 335 13.55 10.44 10.75
N TRP A 336 13.69 9.17 11.14
CA TRP A 336 14.98 8.49 11.31
C TRP A 336 15.55 8.08 9.96
N TYR A 337 14.68 7.58 9.07
CA TYR A 337 15.01 7.32 7.67
C TYR A 337 15.50 8.58 6.96
N TYR A 338 14.82 9.71 7.19
CA TYR A 338 15.28 11.00 6.71
C TYR A 338 16.69 11.32 7.22
N ALA A 339 16.93 11.24 8.53
CA ALA A 339 18.24 11.57 9.10
C ALA A 339 19.36 10.68 8.54
N ALA A 340 19.14 9.37 8.49
CA ALA A 340 20.09 8.42 7.89
C ALA A 340 20.32 8.72 6.42
N GLY A 341 19.26 8.96 5.63
CA GLY A 341 19.38 9.28 4.21
C GLY A 341 20.14 10.59 3.95
N GLN A 342 19.92 11.61 4.76
CA GLN A 342 20.69 12.86 4.68
C GLN A 342 22.18 12.67 4.97
N MET A 343 22.52 11.82 5.94
CA MET A 343 23.91 11.46 6.22
C MET A 343 24.57 10.70 5.07
N LEU A 344 23.77 9.90 4.36
CA LEU A 344 24.25 9.07 3.27
C LEU A 344 24.37 9.79 1.94
N LYS A 345 23.81 11.00 1.78
CA LYS A 345 23.77 11.77 0.52
C LYS A 345 25.09 11.82 -0.26
N GLN A 346 24.96 12.14 -1.55
CA GLN A 346 25.96 12.14 -2.64
C GLN A 346 27.44 12.01 -2.26
N GLU A 347 28.02 12.81 -1.36
CA GLU A 347 29.43 12.65 -0.97
C GLU A 347 29.71 11.22 -0.47
N VAL A 348 28.88 10.67 0.41
CA VAL A 348 29.04 9.30 0.95
C VAL A 348 28.65 8.25 -0.09
N CYS A 349 27.49 8.41 -0.74
CA CYS A 349 27.06 7.55 -1.85
C CYS A 349 28.14 7.40 -2.92
N ASN A 350 28.91 8.45 -3.22
CA ASN A 350 29.98 8.41 -4.22
C ASN A 350 31.14 7.46 -3.86
N HIS A 351 31.37 7.21 -2.57
CA HIS A 351 32.53 6.47 -2.08
C HIS A 351 32.23 5.07 -1.55
N ALA A 352 30.96 4.72 -1.34
CA ALA A 352 30.57 3.42 -0.81
C ALA A 352 29.25 2.92 -1.41
N GLN A 353 29.13 1.61 -1.53
CA GLN A 353 27.88 0.92 -1.82
C GLN A 353 27.04 0.93 -0.55
N ILE A 354 25.80 1.39 -0.66
CA ILE A 354 24.85 1.34 0.45
C ILE A 354 23.98 0.10 0.30
N VAL A 355 23.86 -0.65 1.40
CA VAL A 355 23.01 -1.82 1.51
C VAL A 355 22.06 -1.62 2.67
N TYR A 356 20.76 -1.70 2.39
CA TYR A 356 19.72 -1.60 3.41
C TYR A 356 19.19 -2.98 3.79
N GLU A 357 19.11 -3.24 5.09
CA GLU A 357 18.60 -4.47 5.67
C GLU A 357 17.58 -4.15 6.79
N GLY A 358 16.35 -3.85 6.41
CA GLY A 358 15.26 -3.58 7.37
C GLY A 358 13.86 -3.75 6.78
N GLU A 359 12.87 -3.38 7.57
CA GLU A 359 11.46 -3.29 7.21
C GLU A 359 11.22 -1.84 6.73
N CYS A 360 10.57 -1.59 5.58
CA CYS A 360 10.48 -0.29 4.85
C CYS A 360 11.60 0.02 3.84
N SER A 361 11.93 -0.91 2.93
CA SER A 361 12.92 -0.66 1.87
C SER A 361 12.53 0.48 0.92
N GLU A 362 11.25 0.58 0.52
CA GLU A 362 10.83 1.63 -0.40
C GLU A 362 10.94 3.02 0.23
N LEU A 363 10.65 3.14 1.52
CA LEU A 363 10.87 4.39 2.26
C LEU A 363 12.36 4.77 2.30
N PHE A 364 13.22 3.80 2.62
CA PHE A 364 14.66 4.05 2.65
C PHE A 364 15.16 4.52 1.28
N HIS A 365 14.79 3.83 0.21
CA HIS A 365 15.18 4.20 -1.16
C HIS A 365 14.64 5.58 -1.56
N ALA A 366 13.39 5.90 -1.21
CA ALA A 366 12.82 7.22 -1.47
C ALA A 366 13.57 8.35 -0.74
N MET A 367 14.09 8.10 0.46
CA MET A 367 14.84 9.07 1.25
C MET A 367 16.29 9.27 0.79
N THR A 368 16.94 8.19 0.32
CA THR A 368 18.34 8.23 -0.11
C THR A 368 18.51 8.58 -1.58
N GLY A 369 17.49 8.32 -2.42
CA GLY A 369 17.53 8.53 -3.87
C GLY A 369 18.52 7.60 -4.59
N GLU A 370 18.92 6.49 -3.96
CA GLU A 370 20.01 5.64 -4.45
C GLU A 370 19.56 4.45 -5.29
N ASN A 371 20.28 4.26 -6.40
CA ASN A 371 20.39 2.98 -7.11
C ASN A 371 21.70 2.33 -6.68
N SER A 372 21.64 1.12 -6.14
CA SER A 372 22.80 0.38 -5.65
C SER A 372 23.83 0.11 -6.76
N VAL A 373 24.94 0.86 -6.74
CA VAL A 373 26.11 0.59 -7.60
C VAL A 373 27.18 -0.10 -6.76
N GLU A 374 27.73 -1.20 -7.26
CA GLU A 374 28.85 -1.89 -6.59
C GLU A 374 30.05 -0.97 -6.46
N LYS A 375 30.64 -0.92 -5.26
CA LYS A 375 31.81 -0.11 -4.93
C LYS A 375 32.74 -0.88 -4.00
N GLU A 376 33.98 -0.42 -3.92
CA GLU A 376 35.02 -1.04 -3.09
C GLU A 376 34.69 -0.98 -1.59
N ARG A 377 34.06 0.12 -1.13
CA ARG A 377 33.59 0.26 0.25
C ARG A 377 32.11 -0.04 0.36
N LYS A 378 31.68 -0.51 1.53
CA LYS A 378 30.29 -0.89 1.82
C LYS A 378 29.80 -0.30 3.14
N ILE A 379 28.65 0.36 3.09
CA ILE A 379 27.90 0.79 4.27
C ILE A 379 26.62 -0.04 4.36
N VAL A 380 26.37 -0.62 5.53
CA VAL A 380 25.12 -1.34 5.80
C VAL A 380 24.24 -0.51 6.72
N VAL A 381 23.01 -0.22 6.31
CA VAL A 381 21.98 0.38 7.16
C VAL A 381 21.04 -0.73 7.61
N THR A 382 20.82 -0.91 8.91
CA THR A 382 20.04 -2.05 9.39
C THR A 382 19.31 -1.79 10.71
N ASN A 383 18.23 -2.51 10.94
CA ASN A 383 17.55 -2.65 12.23
C ASN A 383 17.82 -4.02 12.88
N LYS A 384 18.65 -4.87 12.27
CA LYS A 384 18.91 -6.25 12.73
C LYS A 384 20.04 -6.32 13.75
N LYS A 385 19.76 -6.91 14.91
CA LYS A 385 20.73 -7.16 16.00
C LYS A 385 21.59 -8.42 15.83
N LYS A 386 21.69 -8.98 14.61
CA LYS A 386 22.41 -10.25 14.34
C LYS A 386 23.93 -10.05 14.40
N SER A 387 24.71 -11.00 13.89
CA SER A 387 26.17 -10.87 13.76
C SER A 387 26.58 -9.64 12.96
N TYR A 388 27.78 -9.12 13.22
CA TYR A 388 28.37 -8.01 12.46
C TYR A 388 28.26 -8.26 10.94
N PRO A 389 27.61 -7.37 10.17
CA PRO A 389 27.55 -7.53 8.73
C PRO A 389 28.92 -7.25 8.13
N GLU A 390 29.24 -7.92 7.02
CA GLU A 390 30.44 -7.63 6.25
C GLU A 390 30.30 -6.24 5.60
N ALA A 391 30.83 -5.23 6.30
CA ALA A 391 30.74 -3.81 5.95
C ALA A 391 31.89 -3.01 6.57
N ASP A 392 32.22 -1.86 5.97
CA ASP A 392 33.20 -0.90 6.47
C ASP A 392 32.62 0.01 7.55
N VAL A 393 31.33 0.36 7.38
CA VAL A 393 30.51 1.13 8.31
C VAL A 393 29.12 0.51 8.39
N VAL A 394 28.54 0.52 9.59
CA VAL A 394 27.17 0.08 9.86
C VAL A 394 26.40 1.22 10.52
N ILE A 395 25.24 1.56 9.98
CA ILE A 395 24.27 2.48 10.59
C ILE A 395 23.13 1.62 11.16
N TYR A 396 23.08 1.49 12.47
CA TYR A 396 22.00 0.79 13.16
C TYR A 396 20.89 1.76 13.55
N LEU A 397 19.70 1.54 13.01
CA LEU A 397 18.56 2.45 13.13
C LEU A 397 17.86 2.40 14.49
N ASN A 398 18.07 1.33 15.28
CA ASN A 398 17.48 1.16 16.62
C ASN A 398 15.94 1.34 16.66
N GLU A 399 15.24 0.80 15.66
CA GLU A 399 13.82 1.12 15.47
C GLU A 399 12.88 0.67 16.59
N ASP A 400 13.32 -0.26 17.43
CA ASP A 400 12.53 -0.70 18.58
C ASP A 400 12.60 0.26 19.77
N GLU A 401 13.36 1.35 19.64
CA GLU A 401 13.60 2.41 20.64
C GLU A 401 14.13 1.90 21.99
N LYS A 402 14.54 0.63 22.08
CA LYS A 402 15.02 0.06 23.34
C LYS A 402 16.43 0.51 23.69
N ASN A 403 17.10 1.25 22.79
CA ASN A 403 18.51 1.62 22.90
C ASN A 403 19.43 0.41 23.14
N GLN A 404 19.01 -0.75 22.63
CA GLN A 404 19.78 -1.99 22.74
C GLN A 404 20.74 -2.06 21.57
N ILE A 405 22.00 -1.71 21.84
CA ILE A 405 23.06 -1.74 20.85
C ILE A 405 23.51 -3.20 20.68
N PRO A 406 23.71 -3.69 19.44
CA PRO A 406 24.27 -5.02 19.21
C PRO A 406 25.65 -5.20 19.85
N ASP A 407 25.91 -6.35 20.50
CA ASP A 407 27.16 -6.66 21.23
C ASP A 407 28.43 -6.33 20.43
N TRP A 408 28.45 -6.66 19.15
CA TRP A 408 29.61 -6.49 18.29
C TRP A 408 29.98 -5.02 18.03
N MET A 409 29.09 -4.05 18.25
CA MET A 409 29.38 -2.62 18.08
C MET A 409 30.31 -2.08 19.17
N PHE A 410 30.35 -2.72 20.33
CA PHE A 410 31.17 -2.26 21.46
C PHE A 410 32.25 -3.24 21.88
N GLU A 411 32.16 -4.50 21.48
CA GLU A 411 33.27 -5.47 21.61
C GLU A 411 34.34 -5.29 20.51
N GLY A 412 34.01 -4.58 19.43
CA GLY A 412 34.87 -4.40 18.26
C GLY A 412 35.95 -3.32 18.40
N LYS A 413 36.90 -3.31 17.44
CA LYS A 413 37.97 -2.29 17.33
C LYS A 413 37.57 -1.04 16.53
N GLY A 414 36.32 -0.97 16.06
CA GLY A 414 35.82 0.18 15.29
C GLY A 414 35.46 1.36 16.19
N GLU A 415 35.22 2.50 15.56
CA GLU A 415 34.65 3.66 16.23
C GLU A 415 33.13 3.52 16.33
N LEU A 416 32.58 3.68 17.53
CA LEU A 416 31.13 3.81 17.77
C LEU A 416 30.75 5.28 17.94
N TRP A 417 29.84 5.76 17.10
CA TRP A 417 29.29 7.10 17.12
C TRP A 417 27.76 7.06 17.28
N PRO A 418 27.25 7.33 18.49
CA PRO A 418 25.81 7.53 18.72
C PRO A 418 25.37 8.90 18.17
N VAL A 419 24.25 8.91 17.45
CA VAL A 419 23.68 10.07 16.78
C VAL A 419 22.29 10.35 17.33
N ALA A 420 22.09 11.53 17.91
CA ALA A 420 20.78 11.96 18.39
C ALA A 420 19.99 12.65 17.27
N VAL A 421 18.98 11.97 16.74
CA VAL A 421 17.96 12.57 15.88
C VAL A 421 16.92 13.24 16.79
N GLN A 422 16.79 14.56 16.68
CA GLN A 422 15.87 15.34 17.48
C GLN A 422 14.67 15.79 16.64
N ILE A 423 13.48 15.70 17.23
CA ILE A 423 12.21 16.09 16.64
C ILE A 423 11.62 17.15 17.56
N ARG A 424 11.64 18.41 17.14
CA ARG A 424 11.01 19.50 17.88
C ARG A 424 9.61 19.75 17.32
N ASP A 425 8.62 19.67 18.18
CA ASP A 425 7.28 20.17 17.91
C ASP A 425 7.27 21.71 17.98
N LEU A 426 6.86 22.38 16.91
CA LEU A 426 6.97 23.85 16.82
C LEU A 426 5.88 24.57 17.61
N GLU A 427 4.75 23.93 17.88
CA GLU A 427 3.65 24.51 18.65
C GLU A 427 3.96 24.48 20.15
N THR A 428 4.38 23.32 20.66
CA THR A 428 4.61 23.07 22.08
C THR A 428 6.05 23.31 22.53
N GLY A 429 7.00 23.31 21.58
CA GLY A 429 8.44 23.33 21.86
C GLY A 429 8.99 22.03 22.44
N TRP A 430 8.17 20.98 22.55
CA TRP A 430 8.60 19.67 23.04
C TRP A 430 9.62 19.03 22.09
N ILE A 431 10.61 18.32 22.63
CA ILE A 431 11.68 17.69 21.84
C ILE A 431 11.74 16.19 22.14
N ALA A 432 11.35 15.39 21.14
CA ALA A 432 11.61 13.96 21.08
C ALA A 432 13.07 13.71 20.68
N ARG A 433 13.64 12.59 21.14
CA ARG A 433 14.98 12.16 20.74
C ARG A 433 14.98 10.68 20.41
N HIS A 434 15.55 10.36 19.25
CA HIS A 434 15.87 9.01 18.84
C HIS A 434 17.38 8.88 18.64
N TYR A 435 17.93 7.69 18.87
CA TYR A 435 19.37 7.45 18.69
C TYR A 435 19.62 6.43 17.60
N LEU A 436 20.38 6.83 16.58
CA LEU A 436 21.03 5.94 15.63
C LEU A 436 22.43 5.61 16.14
N TYR A 437 22.93 4.41 15.83
CA TYR A 437 24.28 4.00 16.23
C TYR A 437 25.10 3.71 14.99
N ILE A 438 26.12 4.53 14.75
CA ILE A 438 27.02 4.37 13.60
C ILE A 438 28.31 3.73 14.09
N TYR A 439 28.66 2.57 13.57
CA TYR A 439 29.88 1.86 13.92
C TYR A 439 30.71 1.60 12.67
N GLY A 440 32.00 1.94 12.68
CA GLY A 440 32.83 1.76 11.49
C GLY A 440 34.32 1.66 11.78
N ARG A 441 35.04 0.99 10.88
CA ARG A 441 36.52 0.93 10.90
C ARG A 441 37.14 1.88 9.88
N ASP A 442 36.40 2.22 8.82
CA ASP A 442 36.85 3.18 7.81
C ASP A 442 36.71 4.62 8.33
N GLN A 443 37.84 5.23 8.65
CA GLN A 443 37.93 6.58 9.20
C GLN A 443 37.52 7.67 8.20
N LEU A 444 37.67 7.42 6.89
CA LEU A 444 37.26 8.38 5.87
C LEU A 444 35.74 8.47 5.82
N LEU A 445 35.06 7.32 5.73
CA LEU A 445 33.59 7.27 5.72
C LEU A 445 32.99 7.80 7.02
N MET A 446 33.56 7.44 8.18
CA MET A 446 33.10 7.97 9.48
C MET A 446 33.20 9.50 9.53
N LYS A 447 34.28 10.08 8.99
CA LYS A 447 34.45 11.54 8.93
C LYS A 447 33.47 12.22 7.99
N MET A 448 33.13 11.58 6.87
CA MET A 448 32.14 12.10 5.92
C MET A 448 30.73 12.11 6.55
N LEU A 449 30.33 11.01 7.20
CA LEU A 449 29.05 10.91 7.91
C LEU A 449 28.92 11.99 9.00
N LYS A 450 29.99 12.24 9.76
CA LYS A 450 30.04 13.29 10.81
C LYS A 450 29.93 14.72 10.31
N ARG A 451 30.18 14.96 9.02
CA ARG A 451 30.08 16.30 8.40
C ARG A 451 28.69 16.57 7.83
N ALA A 452 27.84 15.55 7.72
CA ALA A 452 26.53 15.72 7.15
C ALA A 452 25.67 16.64 8.03
N GLU A 453 25.11 17.69 7.41
CA GLU A 453 24.15 18.56 8.05
C GLU A 453 22.76 17.95 7.89
N VAL A 454 22.13 17.61 9.01
CA VAL A 454 20.74 17.12 9.03
C VAL A 454 19.89 18.15 9.74
N ARG A 455 19.11 18.89 8.94
CA ARG A 455 18.07 19.80 9.43
C ARG A 455 16.94 19.90 8.42
N LYS A 456 15.70 19.92 8.87
CA LYS A 456 14.52 20.19 8.04
C LYS A 456 13.37 20.69 8.88
N GLN A 457 12.74 21.77 8.42
CA GLN A 457 11.44 22.19 8.93
C GLN A 457 10.35 21.50 8.12
N LEU A 458 9.39 20.91 8.82
CA LEU A 458 8.25 20.17 8.29
C LEU A 458 7.02 21.07 8.42
N LYS A 459 6.41 21.40 7.28
CA LYS A 459 5.31 22.35 7.14
C LYS A 459 3.99 21.77 7.65
N TYR A 460 3.65 20.56 7.23
CA TYR A 460 2.34 19.94 7.50
C TYR A 460 2.27 19.36 8.90
N SER A 461 3.35 18.73 9.37
CA SER A 461 3.43 18.18 10.71
C SER A 461 3.80 19.21 11.77
N GLU A 462 4.16 20.45 11.35
CA GLU A 462 4.63 21.53 12.23
C GLU A 462 5.79 21.12 13.16
N LYS A 463 6.77 20.40 12.59
CA LYS A 463 7.94 19.89 13.33
C LYS A 463 9.24 20.40 12.72
N GLU A 464 10.31 20.36 13.50
CA GLU A 464 11.68 20.53 13.02
C GLU A 464 12.49 19.27 13.35
N ILE A 465 13.12 18.69 12.35
CA ILE A 465 14.03 17.55 12.49
C ILE A 465 15.44 18.07 12.38
N PHE A 466 16.30 17.69 13.33
CA PHE A 466 17.71 18.02 13.26
C PHE A 466 18.54 16.99 14.00
N VAL A 467 19.82 16.88 13.61
CA VAL A 467 20.80 16.10 14.36
C VAL A 467 21.68 17.07 15.12
N ASP A 468 21.76 16.86 16.43
CA ASP A 468 22.66 17.62 17.30
C ASP A 468 23.85 16.76 17.71
N ILE A 469 25.03 17.38 17.77
CA ILE A 469 26.28 16.74 18.16
C ILE A 469 26.53 17.06 19.64
N GLU A 470 25.56 16.75 20.51
CA GLU A 470 25.80 16.73 21.96
C GLU A 470 26.62 15.48 22.30
N GLU A 471 27.93 15.56 22.07
CA GLU A 471 28.85 14.42 22.12
C GLU A 471 28.85 13.72 23.49
N TYR A 472 28.77 14.48 24.58
CA TYR A 472 28.76 13.93 25.94
C TYR A 472 27.48 13.14 26.24
N LYS A 473 26.31 13.72 25.95
CA LYS A 473 25.02 13.08 26.22
C LYS A 473 24.81 11.85 25.36
N SER A 474 25.22 11.92 24.09
CA SER A 474 25.18 10.79 23.17
C SER A 474 26.06 9.63 23.65
N LYS A 475 27.25 9.92 24.19
CA LYS A 475 28.12 8.91 24.84
C LYS A 475 27.46 8.29 26.08
N CYS A 476 26.81 9.09 26.93
CA CYS A 476 26.10 8.55 28.10
C CYS A 476 24.98 7.58 27.71
N ILE A 477 24.20 7.90 26.67
CA ILE A 477 23.14 7.01 26.18
C ILE A 477 23.73 5.73 25.58
N ALA A 478 24.82 5.83 24.81
CA ALA A 478 25.49 4.64 24.29
C ALA A 478 25.96 3.70 25.42
N LEU A 479 26.52 4.25 26.50
CA LEU A 479 26.92 3.47 27.67
C LEU A 479 25.74 2.80 28.38
N GLN A 480 24.59 3.49 28.46
CA GLN A 480 23.35 2.89 28.99
C GLN A 480 22.88 1.73 28.11
N GLY A 481 22.89 1.90 26.79
CA GLY A 481 22.54 0.84 25.85
C GLY A 481 23.45 -0.38 25.93
N MET A 482 24.76 -0.15 26.09
CA MET A 482 25.74 -1.22 26.33
C MET A 482 25.48 -1.97 27.65
N LEU A 483 25.14 -1.24 28.72
CA LEU A 483 24.81 -1.84 30.01
C LEU A 483 23.56 -2.72 29.92
N GLU A 484 22.53 -2.24 29.22
CA GLU A 484 21.28 -2.97 29.00
C GLU A 484 21.50 -4.26 28.20
N ALA A 485 22.26 -4.19 27.10
CA ALA A 485 22.65 -5.36 26.30
C ALA A 485 23.41 -6.39 27.15
N THR A 486 24.36 -5.92 27.97
CA THR A 486 25.15 -6.76 28.88
C THR A 486 24.25 -7.46 29.90
N ASN A 487 23.29 -6.75 30.52
CA ASN A 487 22.36 -7.32 31.49
C ASN A 487 21.51 -8.43 30.88
N GLN A 488 20.98 -8.24 29.66
CA GLN A 488 20.18 -9.25 28.98
C GLN A 488 20.99 -10.50 28.65
N ARG A 489 22.24 -10.34 28.24
CA ARG A 489 23.16 -11.47 28.02
C ARG A 489 23.40 -12.24 29.32
N VAL A 490 23.60 -11.56 30.44
CA VAL A 490 23.74 -12.19 31.75
C VAL A 490 22.48 -12.99 32.10
N GLU A 491 21.29 -12.41 31.91
CA GLU A 491 20.02 -13.12 32.15
C GLU A 491 19.86 -14.35 31.26
N ALA A 492 20.20 -14.26 29.97
CA ALA A 492 20.15 -15.38 29.03
C ALA A 492 21.08 -16.52 29.48
N LEU A 493 22.33 -16.20 29.86
CA LEU A 493 23.29 -17.17 30.38
C LEU A 493 22.83 -17.80 31.70
N LEU A 494 22.22 -17.03 32.60
CA LEU A 494 21.64 -17.58 33.84
C LEU A 494 20.50 -18.56 33.55
N LYS A 495 19.66 -18.26 32.56
CA LYS A 495 18.55 -19.12 32.13
C LYS A 495 19.05 -20.42 31.48
N GLU A 496 20.08 -20.32 30.64
CA GLU A 496 20.76 -21.47 30.05
C GLU A 496 21.45 -22.34 31.11
N ASN A 497 22.16 -21.73 32.06
CA ASN A 497 22.81 -22.42 33.16
C ASN A 497 21.78 -23.18 34.03
N LYS A 498 20.63 -22.57 34.31
CA LYS A 498 19.52 -23.23 35.00
C LYS A 498 19.01 -24.45 34.23
N LYS A 499 18.81 -24.32 32.92
CA LYS A 499 18.36 -25.42 32.04
C LYS A 499 19.39 -26.56 31.97
N LEU A 500 20.68 -26.24 31.90
CA LEU A 500 21.77 -27.23 31.93
C LEU A 500 21.81 -27.97 33.27
N LYS A 501 21.65 -27.26 34.39
CA LYS A 501 21.57 -27.88 35.73
C LYS A 501 20.35 -28.78 35.89
N GLU A 502 19.22 -28.43 35.30
CA GLU A 502 18.01 -29.27 35.30
C GLU A 502 18.20 -30.53 34.44
N ASN A 503 18.90 -30.42 33.31
CA ASN A 503 19.22 -31.56 32.45
C ASN A 503 20.27 -32.50 33.06
N LEU A 504 21.23 -31.98 33.83
CA LEU A 504 22.20 -32.79 34.58
C LEU A 504 21.60 -33.53 35.79
N LYS A 505 20.39 -33.14 36.22
CA LYS A 505 19.65 -33.78 37.31
C LYS A 505 18.66 -34.85 36.84
N LYS A 506 18.48 -35.00 35.52
CA LYS A 506 17.73 -36.09 34.88
C LYS A 506 18.72 -37.15 34.40
#